data_AF-A0A9X6XVM1-F1
#
_entry.id   AF-A0A9X6XVM1-F1
#
_cell.length_a   1.000
_cell.length_b   1.000
_cell.length_c   1.000
_cell.angle_alpha   90.00
_cell.angle_beta   90.00
_cell.angle_gamma   90.00
#
_symmetry.space_group_name_H-M   'P 1'
#
loop_
_entity.id
_entity.type
_entity.pdbx_description
1 polymer ?
#
loop_
_entity_poly.entity_id
_entity_poly.type
_entity_poly.pdbx_seq_one_letter_code
_entity_poly.pdbx_strand_id
1 'polypeptide(L)'
;MEVWSKSFELIPNCSPTRDDVAHLKNIMNGKNFLRKAYCIPKFIKKKLKNAEISIYEHALIRWNKRVGPHATAEELSTIIKQLIRLNRVCFAGDDYGYIDNDILFIYEWTGNKEISIVTFYGRISMNICLQNFPELRRYNKSKDVQLKLDLSAEDLKKQAFPIIPFRVIRYFINWKRYELSIYVINDEKISIFIEQGEGVNIVQILTEEDMLQTCKEYPEIEKYLYLDT
;
A
#
# COMPACT_ATOMS: atom_id res chain seq x y z
N MET A 1 -12.90 -23.43 -6.41
CA MET A 1 -11.86 -22.54 -5.88
C MET A 1 -11.68 -21.41 -6.88
N GLU A 2 -11.76 -20.15 -6.46
CA GLU A 2 -11.43 -19.01 -7.32
C GLU A 2 -10.00 -18.55 -6.99
N VAL A 3 -9.17 -18.39 -8.03
CA VAL A 3 -7.77 -17.98 -7.88
C VAL A 3 -7.46 -16.85 -8.84
N TRP A 4 -6.71 -15.88 -8.34
CA TRP A 4 -6.21 -14.73 -9.09
C TRP A 4 -4.70 -14.59 -8.85
N SER A 5 -3.92 -14.55 -9.93
CA SER A 5 -2.48 -14.32 -9.89
C SER A 5 -2.16 -13.03 -10.63
N LYS A 6 -1.16 -12.29 -10.17
CA LYS A 6 -0.64 -11.13 -10.91
C LYS A 6 0.82 -10.88 -10.59
N SER A 7 1.59 -10.73 -11.66
CA SER A 7 2.97 -10.24 -11.63
C SER A 7 2.98 -8.71 -11.76
N PHE A 8 3.92 -8.07 -11.07
CA PHE A 8 4.11 -6.63 -11.09
C PHE A 8 5.52 -6.31 -11.58
N GLU A 9 5.62 -5.27 -12.39
CA GLU A 9 6.91 -4.77 -12.86
C GLU A 9 7.68 -4.17 -11.68
N LEU A 10 8.95 -4.57 -11.57
CA LEU A 10 9.88 -3.96 -10.65
C LEU A 10 10.15 -2.52 -11.10
N ILE A 11 9.93 -1.58 -10.20
CA ILE A 11 10.24 -0.18 -10.46
C ILE A 11 11.73 0.02 -10.16
N PRO A 12 12.53 0.49 -11.14
CA PRO A 12 13.93 0.82 -10.89
C PRO A 12 14.03 1.75 -9.68
N ASN A 13 14.96 1.49 -8.76
CA ASN A 13 15.15 2.21 -7.48
C ASN A 13 14.13 1.92 -6.36
N CYS A 14 13.21 0.96 -6.53
CA CYS A 14 12.26 0.53 -5.49
C CYS A 14 12.55 -0.90 -4.99
N SER A 15 13.82 -1.28 -4.89
CA SER A 15 14.20 -2.62 -4.40
C SER A 15 13.89 -2.73 -2.90
N PRO A 16 13.04 -3.69 -2.49
CA PRO A 16 12.71 -3.87 -1.09
C PRO A 16 13.93 -4.38 -0.31
N THR A 17 13.99 -4.05 0.98
CA THR A 17 14.89 -4.70 1.95
C THR A 17 14.12 -5.69 2.82
N ARG A 18 14.84 -6.53 3.57
CA ARG A 18 14.22 -7.44 4.55
C ARG A 18 13.46 -6.67 5.63
N ASP A 19 13.99 -5.52 6.06
CA ASP A 19 13.36 -4.67 7.07
C ASP A 19 12.07 -4.04 6.55
N ASP A 20 12.01 -3.68 5.27
CA ASP A 20 10.78 -3.18 4.65
C ASP A 20 9.68 -4.24 4.63
N VAL A 21 10.02 -5.49 4.32
CA VAL A 21 9.09 -6.62 4.34
C VAL A 21 8.61 -6.88 5.77
N ALA A 22 9.50 -6.85 6.75
CA ALA A 22 9.15 -6.99 8.16
C ALA A 22 8.25 -5.85 8.65
N HIS A 23 8.54 -4.61 8.24
CA HIS A 23 7.72 -3.44 8.54
C HIS A 23 6.32 -3.57 7.93
N LEU A 24 6.23 -3.94 6.64
CA LEU A 24 4.96 -4.16 5.97
C LEU A 24 4.15 -5.28 6.63
N LYS A 25 4.80 -6.39 7.00
CA LYS A 25 4.15 -7.46 7.78
C LYS A 25 3.53 -6.90 9.06
N ASN A 26 4.25 -6.05 9.80
CA ASN A 26 3.72 -5.44 11.03
C ASN A 26 2.54 -4.49 10.76
N ILE A 27 2.59 -3.70 9.68
CA ILE A 27 1.47 -2.86 9.25
C ILE A 27 0.24 -3.74 8.91
N MET A 28 0.46 -4.85 8.22
CA MET A 28 -0.58 -5.81 7.82
C MET A 28 -1.15 -6.60 9.02
N ASN A 29 -0.33 -6.80 10.05
CA ASN A 29 -0.67 -7.54 11.25
C ASN A 29 -1.51 -6.66 12.20
N GLY A 30 -2.83 -6.78 12.09
CA GLY A 30 -3.75 -6.06 12.98
C GLY A 30 -5.21 -6.17 12.55
N LYS A 31 -6.13 -5.81 13.45
CA LYS A 31 -7.59 -5.85 13.25
C LYS A 31 -8.11 -4.97 12.09
N ASN A 32 -7.25 -4.16 11.46
CA ASN A 32 -7.68 -2.99 10.68
C ASN A 32 -7.07 -2.83 9.28
N PHE A 33 -6.03 -3.59 8.87
CA PHE A 33 -5.37 -3.36 7.58
C PHE A 33 -6.31 -3.53 6.38
N LEU A 34 -7.23 -4.50 6.45
CA LEU A 34 -8.24 -4.79 5.41
C LEU A 34 -9.69 -4.50 5.85
N ARG A 35 -9.88 -3.99 7.07
CA ARG A 35 -11.15 -4.05 7.81
C ARG A 35 -11.74 -2.71 8.24
N LYS A 36 -11.15 -1.56 7.91
CA LYS A 36 -11.95 -0.34 7.98
C LYS A 36 -13.14 -0.54 7.04
N ALA A 37 -14.36 -0.43 7.56
CA ALA A 37 -15.60 -0.44 6.78
C ALA A 37 -15.61 0.65 5.67
N TYR A 38 -14.61 1.53 5.68
CA TYR A 38 -14.28 2.57 4.72
C TYR A 38 -13.30 2.14 3.62
N CYS A 39 -12.88 0.87 3.56
CA CYS A 39 -11.97 0.34 2.54
C CYS A 39 -12.70 0.20 1.19
N ILE A 40 -12.94 1.36 0.57
CA ILE A 40 -13.50 1.57 -0.75
C ILE A 40 -14.94 1.04 -0.86
N PRO A 41 -15.96 1.92 -0.93
CA PRO A 41 -17.32 1.51 -1.29
C PRO A 41 -17.30 0.56 -2.49
N LYS A 42 -18.07 -0.53 -2.46
CA LYS A 42 -18.00 -1.60 -3.48
C LYS A 42 -18.05 -1.08 -4.93
N PHE A 43 -18.75 0.03 -5.17
CA PHE A 43 -18.85 0.69 -6.48
C PHE A 43 -17.56 1.39 -6.94
N ILE A 44 -16.76 1.93 -6.01
CA ILE A 44 -15.50 2.62 -6.32
C ILE A 44 -14.41 1.60 -6.69
N LYS A 45 -14.43 0.38 -6.11
CA LYS A 45 -13.41 -0.67 -6.38
C LYS A 45 -13.29 -1.02 -7.87
N LYS A 46 -14.41 -1.08 -8.60
CA LYS A 46 -14.38 -1.45 -10.03
C LYS A 46 -13.85 -0.32 -10.91
N LYS A 47 -14.12 0.95 -10.54
CA LYS A 47 -13.58 2.13 -11.24
C LYS A 47 -12.09 2.34 -10.96
N LEU A 48 -11.64 2.05 -9.74
CA LEU A 48 -10.25 2.28 -9.30
C LEU A 48 -9.20 1.38 -9.97
N LYS A 49 -9.52 0.13 -10.30
CA LYS A 49 -8.52 -0.82 -10.84
C LYS A 49 -7.85 -0.32 -12.13
N ASN A 50 -8.56 0.52 -12.88
CA ASN A 50 -8.13 1.11 -14.14
C ASN A 50 -8.18 2.65 -14.06
N ALA A 51 -8.06 3.22 -12.87
CA ALA A 51 -7.99 4.67 -12.72
C ALA A 51 -6.63 5.17 -13.19
N GLU A 52 -6.65 6.23 -13.99
CA GLU A 52 -5.46 7.04 -14.23
C GLU A 52 -5.16 7.87 -12.99
N ILE A 53 -3.88 7.93 -12.64
CA ILE A 53 -3.39 8.65 -11.48
C ILE A 53 -2.51 9.78 -11.99
N SER A 54 -2.90 11.01 -11.72
CA SER A 54 -2.09 12.19 -11.98
C SER A 54 -1.59 12.77 -10.66
N ILE A 55 -0.36 13.27 -10.66
CA ILE A 55 0.29 13.85 -9.48
C ILE A 55 0.46 15.33 -9.75
N TYR A 56 -0.19 16.17 -8.93
CA TYR A 56 -0.01 17.61 -9.05
C TYR A 56 1.43 17.99 -8.68
N GLU A 57 1.97 19.03 -9.29
CA GLU A 57 3.31 19.52 -8.99
C GLU A 57 3.47 19.82 -7.48
N HIS A 58 2.46 20.43 -6.87
CA HIS A 58 2.44 20.66 -5.43
C HIS A 58 2.50 19.35 -4.62
N ALA A 59 1.81 18.30 -5.06
CA ALA A 59 1.86 16.99 -4.41
C ALA A 59 3.27 16.40 -4.48
N LEU A 60 3.93 16.48 -5.64
CA LEU A 60 5.30 16.01 -5.82
C LEU A 60 6.26 16.72 -4.86
N ILE A 61 6.18 18.05 -4.76
CA ILE A 61 6.99 18.85 -3.84
C ILE A 61 6.75 18.41 -2.39
N ARG A 62 5.49 18.14 -2.01
CA ARG A 62 5.15 17.71 -0.66
C ARG A 62 5.61 16.29 -0.37
N TRP A 63 5.51 15.36 -1.33
CA TRP A 63 6.07 14.03 -1.19
C TRP A 63 7.56 14.09 -0.85
N ASN A 64 8.32 14.83 -1.66
CA ASN A 64 9.77 14.97 -1.52
C ASN A 64 10.21 15.71 -0.25
N LYS A 65 9.30 16.39 0.46
CA LYS A 65 9.56 17.09 1.72
C LYS A 65 9.01 16.40 2.97
N ARG A 66 8.01 15.53 2.83
CA ARG A 66 7.20 15.04 3.97
C ARG A 66 7.03 13.53 4.02
N VAL A 67 7.24 12.84 2.90
CA VAL A 67 7.02 11.40 2.78
C VAL A 67 8.33 10.69 2.49
N GLY A 68 9.01 11.08 1.42
CA GLY A 68 10.23 10.43 0.97
C GLY A 68 10.05 8.95 0.58
N PRO A 69 11.01 8.39 -0.15
CA PRO A 69 12.23 9.02 -0.67
C PRO A 69 11.93 9.98 -1.83
N HIS A 70 12.96 10.64 -2.37
CA HIS A 70 12.79 11.52 -3.52
C HIS A 70 12.24 10.73 -4.72
N ALA A 71 11.26 11.31 -5.42
CA ALA A 71 10.55 10.66 -6.50
C ALA A 71 10.22 11.65 -7.63
N THR A 72 9.98 11.13 -8.82
CA THR A 72 9.31 11.83 -9.93
C THR A 72 7.79 11.62 -9.88
N ALA A 73 7.05 12.44 -10.64
CA ALA A 73 5.60 12.28 -10.75
C ALA A 73 5.21 10.93 -11.39
N GLU A 74 5.99 10.47 -12.37
CA GLU A 74 5.79 9.21 -13.08
C GLU A 74 6.01 8.00 -12.17
N GLU A 75 7.07 8.04 -11.35
CA GLU A 75 7.36 7.01 -10.35
C GLU A 75 6.20 6.91 -9.35
N LEU A 76 5.75 8.03 -8.79
CA LEU A 76 4.64 8.06 -7.84
C LEU A 76 3.32 7.59 -8.45
N SER A 77 3.00 8.03 -9.67
CA SER A 77 1.80 7.56 -10.37
C SER A 77 1.83 6.05 -10.56
N THR A 78 2.97 5.50 -10.98
CA THR A 78 3.16 4.06 -11.19
C THR A 78 3.02 3.27 -9.89
N ILE A 79 3.71 3.70 -8.84
CA ILE A 79 3.64 3.08 -7.50
C ILE A 79 2.20 3.08 -6.98
N ILE A 80 1.51 4.23 -7.03
CA ILE A 80 0.14 4.35 -6.51
C ILE A 80 -0.82 3.46 -7.32
N LYS A 81 -0.70 3.40 -8.65
CA LYS A 81 -1.49 2.47 -9.48
C LYS A 81 -1.29 1.01 -9.07
N GLN A 82 -0.04 0.60 -8.82
CA GLN A 82 0.26 -0.75 -8.36
C GLN A 82 -0.33 -1.01 -6.95
N LEU A 83 -0.19 -0.06 -6.02
CA LEU A 83 -0.75 -0.16 -4.66
C LEU A 83 -2.29 -0.24 -4.66
N ILE A 84 -2.96 0.49 -5.55
CA ILE A 84 -4.43 0.39 -5.72
C ILE A 84 -4.81 -1.03 -6.13
N ARG A 85 -4.09 -1.65 -7.08
CA ARG A 85 -4.32 -3.04 -7.52
C ARG A 85 -4.05 -4.05 -6.39
N LEU A 86 -3.15 -3.71 -5.48
CA LEU A 86 -2.85 -4.47 -4.26
C LEU A 86 -3.87 -4.23 -3.13
N ASN A 87 -4.84 -3.35 -3.29
CA ASN A 87 -5.77 -2.91 -2.22
C ASN A 87 -5.04 -2.28 -1.01
N ARG A 88 -3.90 -1.63 -1.25
CA ARG A 88 -3.06 -0.96 -0.25
C ARG A 88 -3.33 0.54 -0.14
N VAL A 89 -4.25 1.05 -0.95
CA VAL A 89 -4.74 2.43 -0.90
C VAL A 89 -6.18 2.45 -0.40
N CYS A 90 -6.43 3.22 0.66
CA CYS A 90 -7.74 3.43 1.24
C CYS A 90 -8.20 4.87 0.95
N PHE A 91 -9.33 5.01 0.28
CA PHE A 91 -9.98 6.31 0.07
C PHE A 91 -10.98 6.52 1.21
N ALA A 92 -10.72 7.51 2.06
CA ALA A 92 -11.50 7.81 3.25
C ALA A 92 -12.30 9.09 3.03
N GLY A 93 -13.62 8.96 2.90
CA GLY A 93 -14.46 10.10 2.51
C GLY A 93 -14.26 10.48 1.04
N ASP A 94 -14.52 11.74 0.71
CA ASP A 94 -14.54 12.22 -0.67
C ASP A 94 -13.21 12.81 -1.15
N ASP A 95 -12.33 13.24 -0.22
CA ASP A 95 -11.17 14.07 -0.57
C ASP A 95 -9.84 13.68 0.10
N TYR A 96 -9.76 12.60 0.88
CA TYR A 96 -8.49 12.15 1.45
C TYR A 96 -8.34 10.64 1.54
N GLY A 97 -7.11 10.15 1.56
CA GLY A 97 -6.84 8.73 1.60
C GLY A 97 -5.53 8.38 2.29
N TYR A 98 -5.32 7.08 2.46
CA TYR A 98 -4.16 6.51 3.10
C TYR A 98 -3.53 5.46 2.21
N ILE A 99 -2.21 5.46 2.09
CA ILE A 99 -1.43 4.35 1.55
C ILE A 99 -0.85 3.58 2.73
N ASP A 100 -1.02 2.26 2.76
CA ASP A 100 -0.52 1.37 3.82
C ASP A 100 -0.91 1.79 5.24
N ASN A 101 -2.01 2.52 5.39
CA ASN A 101 -2.41 3.15 6.65
C ASN A 101 -1.34 4.06 7.29
N ASP A 102 -0.34 4.50 6.52
CA ASP A 102 0.76 5.33 6.99
C ASP A 102 0.83 6.66 6.24
N ILE A 103 0.80 6.65 4.91
CA ILE A 103 0.96 7.88 4.12
C ILE A 103 -0.41 8.51 3.87
N LEU A 104 -0.62 9.71 4.39
CA LEU A 104 -1.85 10.47 4.20
C LEU A 104 -1.75 11.41 2.98
N PHE A 105 -2.76 11.35 2.11
CA PHE A 105 -2.86 12.18 0.91
C PHE A 105 -4.26 12.79 0.75
N ILE A 106 -4.31 13.89 0.00
CA ILE A 106 -5.55 14.52 -0.50
C ILE A 106 -5.65 14.23 -1.97
N TYR A 107 -6.86 13.93 -2.43
CA TYR A 107 -7.12 13.69 -3.83
C TYR A 107 -8.44 14.32 -4.25
N GLU A 108 -8.63 14.43 -5.56
CA GLU A 108 -9.89 14.79 -6.17
C GLU A 108 -10.19 13.87 -7.37
N TRP A 109 -11.47 13.71 -7.68
CA TRP A 109 -11.92 13.00 -8.87
C TRP A 109 -12.08 14.02 -10.01
N THR A 110 -11.19 13.97 -11.00
CA THR A 110 -11.22 14.89 -12.17
C THR A 110 -12.01 14.32 -13.34
N GLY A 111 -12.46 13.07 -13.25
CA GLY A 111 -13.28 12.43 -14.26
C GLY A 111 -13.81 11.05 -13.84
N ASN A 112 -14.40 10.31 -14.79
CA ASN A 112 -15.03 9.02 -14.51
C ASN A 112 -14.04 7.93 -14.04
N LYS A 113 -12.74 8.08 -14.34
CA LYS A 113 -11.67 7.13 -14.03
C LYS A 113 -10.32 7.83 -13.80
N GLU A 114 -10.33 9.08 -13.35
CA GLU A 114 -9.10 9.82 -13.09
C GLU A 114 -9.11 10.31 -11.65
N ILE A 115 -8.00 10.07 -10.96
CA ILE A 115 -7.74 10.57 -9.63
C ILE A 115 -6.52 11.47 -9.71
N SER A 116 -6.70 12.71 -9.29
CA SER A 116 -5.60 13.66 -9.14
C SER A 116 -5.19 13.69 -7.67
N ILE A 117 -3.92 13.36 -7.40
CA ILE A 117 -3.35 13.53 -6.06
C ILE A 117 -2.93 14.99 -5.91
N VAL A 118 -3.65 15.72 -5.05
CA VAL A 118 -3.50 17.17 -4.87
C VAL A 118 -2.36 17.49 -3.91
N THR A 119 -2.21 16.72 -2.83
CA THR A 119 -1.13 16.93 -1.86
C THR A 119 -0.86 15.70 -0.99
N PHE A 120 0.36 15.62 -0.45
CA PHE A 120 0.73 14.67 0.62
C PHE A 120 0.93 15.42 1.94
N TYR A 121 0.33 14.90 3.01
CA TYR A 121 0.50 15.45 4.35
C TYR A 121 1.72 14.86 5.05
N GLY A 122 2.10 13.62 4.74
CA GLY A 122 3.25 12.94 5.32
C GLY A 122 2.93 11.52 5.74
N ARG A 123 3.86 10.92 6.47
CA ARG A 123 3.72 9.60 7.12
C ARG A 123 3.22 9.75 8.55
N ILE A 124 2.21 8.98 8.92
CA ILE A 124 1.67 8.90 10.28
C ILE A 124 2.76 8.43 11.26
N SER A 125 3.60 7.48 10.84
CA SER A 125 4.74 6.99 11.61
C SER A 125 5.76 8.09 11.95
N MET A 126 5.84 9.14 11.13
CA MET A 126 6.73 10.27 11.34
C MET A 126 6.05 11.45 12.06
N ASN A 127 4.72 11.55 11.97
CA ASN A 127 3.97 12.62 12.60
C ASN A 127 2.61 12.13 13.11
N ILE A 128 2.54 11.88 14.43
CA ILE A 128 1.36 11.33 15.09
C ILE A 128 0.10 12.20 14.94
N CYS A 129 0.25 13.51 14.74
CA CYS A 129 -0.89 14.43 14.54
C CYS A 129 -1.71 14.07 13.29
N LEU A 130 -1.11 13.36 12.31
CA LEU A 130 -1.79 12.90 11.11
C LEU A 130 -2.82 11.78 11.39
N GLN A 131 -2.73 11.09 12.54
CA GLN A 131 -3.72 10.07 12.92
C GLN A 131 -5.13 10.64 13.06
N ASN A 132 -5.24 11.89 13.52
CA ASN A 132 -6.50 12.59 13.66
C ASN A 132 -6.63 13.71 12.62
N PHE A 133 -6.52 13.32 11.35
CA PHE A 133 -6.59 14.25 10.22
C PHE A 133 -7.80 15.20 10.24
N PRO A 134 -9.03 14.76 10.58
CA PRO A 134 -10.17 15.67 10.64
C PRO A 134 -9.97 16.86 11.60
N GLU A 135 -9.36 16.63 12.77
CA GLU A 135 -9.07 17.70 13.72
C GLU A 135 -7.90 18.57 13.26
N LEU A 136 -6.84 17.97 12.71
CA LEU A 136 -5.72 18.73 12.13
C LEU A 136 -6.20 19.67 11.01
N ARG A 137 -7.10 19.17 10.15
CA ARG A 137 -7.68 19.95 9.06
C ARG A 137 -8.51 21.12 9.59
N ARG A 138 -9.29 20.92 10.66
CA ARG A 138 -10.03 22.00 11.33
C ARG A 138 -9.09 23.02 11.95
N TYR A 139 -8.06 22.56 12.66
CA TYR A 139 -7.04 23.40 13.28
C TYR A 139 -6.37 24.32 12.24
N ASN A 140 -5.86 23.75 11.14
CA ASN A 140 -5.18 24.49 10.07
C ASN A 140 -6.08 25.48 9.33
N LYS A 141 -7.41 25.29 9.34
CA LYS A 141 -8.37 26.27 8.80
C LYS A 141 -8.61 27.46 9.74
N SER A 142 -8.42 27.26 11.04
CA SER A 142 -8.80 28.23 12.09
C SER A 142 -7.63 29.05 12.64
N LYS A 143 -6.39 28.68 12.33
CA LYS A 143 -5.18 29.29 12.89
C LYS A 143 -4.29 29.83 11.78
N ASP A 144 -3.71 31.00 12.02
CA ASP A 144 -2.73 31.61 11.11
C ASP A 144 -1.40 30.83 11.08
N VAL A 145 -1.11 30.04 12.13
CA VAL A 145 0.09 29.22 12.24
C VAL A 145 -0.21 27.78 11.84
N GLN A 146 0.34 27.37 10.70
CA GLN A 146 0.27 25.99 10.22
C GLN A 146 1.30 25.10 10.91
N LEU A 147 0.92 23.86 11.20
CA LEU A 147 1.84 22.87 11.76
C LEU A 147 2.94 22.53 10.74
N LYS A 148 4.21 22.54 11.17
CA LYS A 148 5.34 22.15 10.33
C LYS A 148 5.37 20.63 10.18
N LEU A 149 5.05 20.15 8.98
CA LEU A 149 5.02 18.72 8.63
C LEU A 149 6.26 18.26 7.84
N ASP A 150 7.13 19.20 7.47
CA ASP A 150 8.31 18.91 6.67
C ASP A 150 9.35 18.17 7.51
N LEU A 151 9.91 17.10 6.94
CA LEU A 151 10.92 16.26 7.57
C LEU A 151 12.31 16.88 7.44
N SER A 152 13.22 16.47 8.33
CA SER A 152 14.65 16.79 8.18
C SER A 152 15.25 16.05 6.97
N ALA A 153 16.39 16.52 6.47
CA ALA A 153 17.08 15.85 5.37
C ALA A 153 17.56 14.45 5.79
N GLU A 154 17.96 14.30 7.06
CA GLU A 154 18.37 13.05 7.67
C GLU A 154 17.22 12.05 7.73
N ASP A 155 16.02 12.51 8.10
CA ASP A 155 14.83 11.66 8.16
C ASP A 155 14.37 11.27 6.76
N LEU A 156 14.40 12.19 5.78
CA LEU A 156 14.06 11.90 4.39
C LEU A 156 14.96 10.83 3.78
N LYS A 157 16.26 10.83 4.11
CA LYS A 157 17.22 9.80 3.64
C LYS A 157 16.93 8.40 4.17
N LYS A 158 16.21 8.29 5.29
CA LYS A 158 15.81 7.00 5.88
C LYS A 158 14.49 6.47 5.32
N GLN A 159 13.78 7.26 4.52
CA GLN A 159 12.48 6.85 3.99
C GLN A 159 12.66 5.93 2.79
N ALA A 160 11.80 4.92 2.68
CA ALA A 160 11.74 4.00 1.56
C ALA A 160 10.38 4.10 0.86
N PHE A 161 10.34 3.81 -0.45
CA PHE A 161 9.06 3.72 -1.15
C PHE A 161 8.21 2.60 -0.55
N PRO A 162 6.86 2.70 -0.65
CA PRO A 162 6.02 1.55 -0.39
C PRO A 162 6.45 0.37 -1.26
N ILE A 163 6.89 -0.73 -0.63
CA ILE A 163 7.42 -1.88 -1.38
C ILE A 163 6.34 -2.54 -2.22
N ILE A 164 6.67 -3.02 -3.41
CA ILE A 164 5.73 -3.73 -4.30
C ILE A 164 6.21 -5.18 -4.43
N PRO A 165 5.33 -6.17 -4.23
CA PRO A 165 5.70 -7.56 -4.47
C PRO A 165 5.92 -7.79 -5.96
N PHE A 166 6.91 -8.59 -6.30
CA PHE A 166 7.13 -9.10 -7.65
C PHE A 166 5.89 -9.86 -8.15
N ARG A 167 5.24 -10.62 -7.25
CA ARG A 167 4.06 -11.41 -7.58
C ARG A 167 3.10 -11.51 -6.41
N VAL A 168 1.80 -11.49 -6.71
CA VAL A 168 0.73 -11.75 -5.74
C VAL A 168 -0.18 -12.85 -6.23
N ILE A 169 -0.53 -13.76 -5.33
CA ILE A 169 -1.49 -14.84 -5.55
C ILE A 169 -2.60 -14.69 -4.51
N ARG A 170 -3.85 -14.65 -4.96
CA ARG A 170 -5.05 -14.56 -4.11
C ARG A 170 -5.95 -15.75 -4.38
N TYR A 171 -6.41 -16.42 -3.34
CA TYR A 171 -7.27 -17.58 -3.49
C TYR A 171 -8.29 -17.70 -2.36
N PHE A 172 -9.36 -18.45 -2.65
CA PHE A 172 -10.52 -18.59 -1.78
C PHE A 172 -10.80 -20.05 -1.48
N ILE A 173 -10.68 -20.45 -0.21
CA ILE A 173 -10.91 -21.82 0.27
C ILE A 173 -11.89 -21.76 1.44
N ASN A 174 -12.99 -22.52 1.37
CA ASN A 174 -13.96 -22.65 2.46
C ASN A 174 -14.38 -21.30 3.08
N TRP A 175 -14.70 -20.32 2.22
CA TRP A 175 -15.10 -18.94 2.57
C TRP A 175 -13.99 -18.05 3.15
N LYS A 176 -12.80 -18.59 3.40
CA LYS A 176 -11.62 -17.83 3.79
C LYS A 176 -10.87 -17.32 2.57
N ARG A 177 -10.28 -16.14 2.72
CA ARG A 177 -9.43 -15.50 1.70
C ARG A 177 -7.98 -15.57 2.11
N TYR A 178 -7.16 -15.88 1.15
CA TYR A 178 -5.73 -15.97 1.33
C TYR A 178 -5.02 -15.10 0.30
N GLU A 179 -3.91 -14.50 0.72
CA GLU A 179 -3.03 -13.74 -0.15
C GLU A 179 -1.59 -14.15 0.13
N LEU A 180 -0.85 -14.43 -0.94
CA LEU A 180 0.58 -14.66 -0.91
C LEU A 180 1.25 -13.58 -1.76
N SER A 181 2.07 -12.75 -1.13
CA SER A 181 2.87 -11.71 -1.79
C SER A 181 4.33 -12.11 -1.77
N ILE A 182 4.94 -12.25 -2.94
CA ILE A 182 6.32 -12.68 -3.14
C ILE A 182 7.17 -11.47 -3.49
N TYR A 183 8.24 -11.26 -2.73
CA TYR A 183 9.23 -10.21 -2.89
C TYR A 183 10.58 -10.84 -3.27
N VAL A 184 11.36 -10.13 -4.08
CA VAL A 184 12.72 -10.54 -4.45
C VAL A 184 13.68 -9.52 -3.83
N ILE A 185 14.59 -10.01 -2.98
CA ILE A 185 15.57 -9.20 -2.25
C ILE A 185 16.93 -9.85 -2.47
N ASN A 186 17.83 -9.20 -3.21
CA ASN A 186 19.16 -9.74 -3.52
C ASN A 186 19.11 -11.19 -4.05
N ASP A 187 18.23 -11.45 -5.02
CA ASP A 187 17.95 -12.77 -5.61
C ASP A 187 17.28 -13.81 -4.68
N GLU A 188 17.07 -13.49 -3.41
CA GLU A 188 16.30 -14.32 -2.49
C GLU A 188 14.81 -14.00 -2.54
N LYS A 189 13.97 -15.04 -2.48
CA LYS A 189 12.51 -14.88 -2.39
C LYS A 189 12.06 -14.85 -0.95
N ILE A 190 11.38 -13.78 -0.58
CA ILE A 190 10.71 -13.66 0.72
C ILE A 190 9.22 -13.47 0.46
N SER A 191 8.38 -14.21 1.16
CA SER A 191 6.95 -14.13 0.96
C SER A 191 6.23 -13.62 2.21
N ILE A 192 5.20 -12.81 2.02
CA ILE A 192 4.21 -12.50 3.06
C ILE A 192 2.96 -13.32 2.75
N PHE A 193 2.57 -14.15 3.70
CA PHE A 193 1.33 -14.91 3.66
C PHE A 193 0.29 -14.31 4.59
N ILE A 194 -0.92 -14.10 4.08
CA ILE A 194 -2.04 -13.50 4.79
C ILE A 194 -3.24 -14.44 4.71
N GLU A 195 -3.70 -14.92 5.86
CA GLU A 195 -5.03 -15.51 6.02
C GLU A 195 -5.98 -14.44 6.56
N GLN A 196 -7.01 -14.11 5.77
CA GLN A 196 -8.01 -13.11 6.15
C GLN A 196 -9.14 -13.78 6.93
N GLY A 197 -9.14 -13.61 8.26
CA GLY A 197 -10.15 -14.17 9.17
C GLY A 197 -11.27 -13.20 9.55
N GLU A 198 -12.23 -13.70 10.35
CA GLU A 198 -13.34 -12.93 10.96
C GLU A 198 -12.90 -12.01 12.12
N GLY A 199 -11.90 -11.18 11.93
CA GLY A 199 -11.55 -10.14 12.93
C GLY A 199 -10.13 -9.65 12.82
N VAL A 200 -9.23 -10.59 12.55
CA VAL A 200 -7.79 -10.42 12.55
C VAL A 200 -7.24 -11.16 11.34
N ASN A 201 -6.31 -10.54 10.64
CA ASN A 201 -5.53 -11.23 9.63
C ASN A 201 -4.38 -11.97 10.33
N ILE A 202 -4.17 -13.24 9.98
CA ILE A 202 -2.95 -13.94 10.37
C ILE A 202 -1.92 -13.63 9.29
N VAL A 203 -0.83 -12.96 9.67
CA VAL A 203 0.22 -12.53 8.74
C VAL A 203 1.54 -13.19 9.11
N GLN A 204 2.11 -13.94 8.17
CA GLN A 204 3.36 -14.67 8.34
C GLN A 204 4.36 -14.24 7.27
N ILE A 205 5.64 -14.25 7.63
CA ILE A 205 6.73 -14.18 6.65
C ILE A 205 7.17 -15.62 6.42
N LEU A 206 7.22 -16.03 5.16
CA LEU A 206 7.64 -17.34 4.74
C LEU A 206 8.96 -17.23 3.97
N THR A 207 9.92 -18.04 4.37
CA THR A 207 11.10 -18.33 3.55
C THR A 207 10.73 -19.25 2.39
N GLU A 208 11.67 -19.50 1.47
CA GLU A 208 11.46 -20.47 0.39
C GLU A 208 11.21 -21.90 0.92
N GLU A 209 11.83 -22.28 2.05
CA GLU A 209 11.58 -23.57 2.70
C GLU A 209 10.17 -23.64 3.30
N ASP A 210 9.73 -22.58 3.99
CA ASP A 210 8.38 -22.48 4.55
C ASP A 210 7.31 -22.49 3.46
N MET A 211 7.62 -21.92 2.30
CA MET A 211 6.76 -21.92 1.12
C MET A 211 6.49 -23.34 0.60
N LEU A 212 7.51 -24.20 0.56
CA LEU A 212 7.33 -25.60 0.18
C LEU A 212 6.43 -26.35 1.16
N GLN A 213 6.59 -26.09 2.45
CA GLN A 213 5.73 -26.68 3.48
C GLN A 213 4.28 -26.19 3.38
N THR A 214 4.10 -24.88 3.16
CA THR A 214 2.78 -24.29 2.93
C THR A 214 2.12 -24.88 1.68
N CYS A 215 2.88 -25.13 0.62
CA CYS A 215 2.36 -25.79 -0.58
C CYS A 215 1.91 -27.24 -0.30
N LYS A 216 2.55 -27.97 0.63
CA LYS A 216 2.06 -29.30 1.04
C LYS A 216 0.75 -29.23 1.81
N GLU A 217 0.60 -28.25 2.69
CA GLU A 217 -0.63 -28.02 3.46
C GLU A 217 -1.77 -27.54 2.58
N TYR A 218 -1.45 -26.85 1.49
CA TYR A 218 -2.38 -26.32 0.51
C TYR A 218 -1.95 -26.70 -0.92
N PRO A 219 -2.12 -27.97 -1.35
CA PRO A 219 -1.56 -28.53 -2.59
C PRO A 219 -1.98 -27.80 -3.88
N GLU A 220 -3.07 -27.04 -3.83
CA GLU A 220 -3.52 -26.27 -4.99
C GLU A 220 -2.71 -24.99 -5.20
N ILE A 221 -2.04 -24.42 -4.18
CA ILE A 221 -1.24 -23.19 -4.30
C ILE A 221 -0.13 -23.34 -5.33
N GLU A 222 0.54 -24.49 -5.34
CA GLU A 222 1.72 -24.73 -6.18
C GLU A 222 1.43 -24.57 -7.67
N LYS A 223 0.24 -24.97 -8.10
CA LYS A 223 -0.23 -24.81 -9.49
C LYS A 223 -0.30 -23.34 -9.92
N TYR A 224 -0.47 -22.42 -8.97
CA TYR A 224 -0.60 -20.99 -9.24
C TYR A 224 0.69 -20.20 -9.04
N LEU A 225 1.77 -20.83 -8.53
CA LEU A 225 3.11 -20.23 -8.51
C LEU A 225 3.70 -20.06 -9.92
N TYR A 226 3.15 -20.75 -10.92
CA TYR A 226 3.67 -20.76 -12.30
C TYR A 226 2.70 -20.17 -13.34
N LEU A 227 1.49 -19.78 -12.92
CA LEU A 227 0.47 -19.22 -13.83
C LEU A 227 0.51 -17.69 -13.87
N ASP A 228 1.04 -17.13 -14.97
CA ASP A 228 0.72 -15.77 -15.42
C ASP A 228 -0.60 -15.86 -16.20
N THR A 229 -1.73 -15.62 -15.53
CA THR A 229 -3.06 -15.56 -16.16
C THR A 229 -3.66 -14.17 -16.01
#